data_AF-A0A7S0AFT3-F1
#
_entry.id   AF-A0A7S0AFT3-F1
#
_cell.length_a   1.000
_cell.length_b   1.000
_cell.length_c   1.000
_cell.angle_alpha   90.00
_cell.angle_beta   90.00
_cell.angle_gamma   90.00
#
_symmetry.space_group_name_H-M   'P 1'
#
loop_
_entity.id
_entity.type
_entity.pdbx_description
1 polymer ?
#
loop_
_entity_poly.entity_id
_entity_poly.type
_entity_poly.pdbx_seq_one_letter_code
_entity_poly.pdbx_strand_id
1 'polypeptide(L)'
;ADDERAMILNQMPADFMVRRLARDMKEYNYPVDFGDWKKLSKKGETFVKMLVASGNARSKIPKDESGWMTFRDVDPSRFVSIHTGTPACALPGHFMDIKGKTIATLE
;
A
#
# COMPACT_ATOMS: atom_id res chain seq x y z
N ALA A 1 -13.51 -18.00 6.77
CA ALA A 1 -12.22 -17.71 7.42
C ALA A 1 -11.18 -17.84 6.34
N ASP A 2 -10.46 -16.76 6.02
CA ASP A 2 -9.38 -16.82 5.04
C ASP A 2 -8.33 -17.83 5.54
N ASP A 3 -7.99 -18.81 4.71
CA ASP A 3 -7.00 -19.83 5.03
C ASP A 3 -5.65 -19.15 5.29
N GLU A 4 -5.12 -19.29 6.50
CA GLU A 4 -3.84 -18.73 6.92
C GLU A 4 -2.71 -19.10 5.94
N ARG A 5 -2.77 -20.30 5.35
CA ARG A 5 -1.82 -20.73 4.33
C ARG A 5 -1.93 -19.91 3.05
N ALA A 6 -3.15 -19.59 2.61
CA ALA A 6 -3.37 -18.76 1.44
C ALA A 6 -2.86 -17.32 1.68
N MET A 7 -3.02 -16.79 2.90
CA MET A 7 -2.48 -15.48 3.27
C MET A 7 -0.95 -15.46 3.21
N ILE A 8 -0.28 -16.48 3.75
CA ILE A 8 1.18 -16.61 3.71
C ILE A 8 1.67 -16.73 2.27
N LEU A 9 1.04 -17.59 1.47
CA LEU A 9 1.38 -17.78 0.04
C LEU A 9 1.27 -16.47 -0.76
N ASN A 10 0.22 -15.68 -0.51
CA ASN A 10 0.04 -14.38 -1.17
C ASN A 10 1.08 -13.33 -0.73
N GLN A 11 1.62 -13.46 0.48
CA GLN A 11 2.61 -12.52 1.02
C GLN A 11 4.04 -12.83 0.55
N MET A 12 4.37 -14.10 0.25
CA MET A 12 5.73 -14.52 -0.14
C MET A 12 6.29 -13.77 -1.37
N PRO A 13 5.55 -13.59 -2.49
CA PRO A 13 6.07 -12.84 -3.63
C PRO A 13 6.33 -11.38 -3.29
N ALA A 14 5.45 -10.76 -2.50
CA ALA A 14 5.60 -9.37 -2.07
C ALA A 14 6.81 -9.21 -1.14
N ASP A 15 7.00 -10.11 -0.17
CA ASP A 15 8.18 -10.11 0.72
C ASP A 15 9.48 -10.26 -0.08
N PHE A 16 9.54 -11.20 -1.03
CA PHE A 16 10.71 -11.39 -1.90
C PHE A 16 11.03 -10.13 -2.71
N MET A 17 10.01 -9.51 -3.34
CA MET A 17 10.21 -8.29 -4.12
C MET A 17 10.70 -7.12 -3.25
N VAL A 18 10.16 -6.96 -2.04
CA VAL A 18 10.56 -5.87 -1.15
C VAL A 18 11.95 -6.09 -0.58
N ARG A 19 12.36 -7.34 -0.30
CA ARG A 19 13.74 -7.67 0.10
C ARG A 19 14.75 -7.39 -1.00
N ARG A 20 14.38 -7.66 -2.26
CA ARG A 20 15.17 -7.27 -3.43
C ARG A 20 15.36 -5.76 -3.50
N LEU A 21 14.25 -5.03 -3.36
CA LEU A 21 14.27 -3.57 -3.35
C LEU A 21 15.11 -3.03 -2.19
N ALA A 22 14.99 -3.61 -0.99
CA ALA A 22 15.75 -3.19 0.19
C ALA A 22 17.28 -3.38 0.00
N ARG A 23 17.70 -4.48 -0.63
CA ARG A 23 19.11 -4.67 -1.04
C ARG A 23 19.57 -3.54 -1.95
N ASP A 24 18.82 -3.25 -3.01
CA ASP A 24 19.19 -2.24 -4.00
C ASP A 24 19.21 -0.84 -3.35
N MET A 25 18.21 -0.50 -2.54
CA MET A 25 18.14 0.76 -1.78
C MET A 25 19.38 0.95 -0.90
N LYS A 26 19.86 -0.10 -0.24
CA LYS A 26 21.04 -0.06 0.63
C LYS A 26 22.33 0.11 -0.18
N GLU A 27 22.44 -0.59 -1.32
CA GLU A 27 23.59 -0.47 -2.23
C GLU A 27 23.77 0.96 -2.77
N TYR A 28 22.65 1.65 -3.03
CA TYR A 28 22.66 3.03 -3.54
C TYR A 28 22.48 4.11 -2.45
N ASN A 29 22.64 3.77 -1.17
CA ASN A 29 22.47 4.72 -0.04
C ASN A 29 21.14 5.50 -0.08
N TYR A 30 20.05 4.85 -0.49
CA TYR A 30 18.73 5.47 -0.47
C TYR A 30 18.31 5.79 0.97
N PRO A 31 17.73 6.98 1.23
CA PRO A 31 17.56 7.49 2.60
C PRO A 31 16.47 6.79 3.44
N VAL A 32 15.79 5.80 2.88
CA VAL A 32 14.70 5.08 3.55
C VAL A 32 15.12 3.64 3.81
N ASP A 33 15.13 3.25 5.08
CA ASP A 33 15.51 1.90 5.48
C ASP A 33 14.33 0.92 5.38
N PHE A 34 14.38 0.03 4.40
CA PHE A 34 13.45 -1.09 4.24
C PHE A 34 13.99 -2.40 4.83
N GLY A 35 15.19 -2.38 5.41
CA GLY A 35 15.94 -3.55 5.83
C GLY A 35 16.94 -3.99 4.76
N ASP A 36 17.07 -5.30 4.58
CA ASP A 36 17.93 -5.90 3.57
C ASP A 36 17.32 -7.19 2.99
N TRP A 37 18.11 -7.88 2.16
CA TRP A 37 17.71 -9.13 1.53
C TRP A 37 17.30 -10.23 2.52
N LYS A 38 17.93 -10.29 3.70
CA LYS A 38 17.70 -11.33 4.71
C LYS A 38 16.56 -10.98 5.65
N LYS A 39 16.38 -9.69 5.96
CA LYS A 39 15.35 -9.25 6.90
C LYS A 39 14.87 -7.83 6.59
N LEU A 40 13.55 -7.67 6.52
CA LEU A 40 12.92 -6.37 6.36
C LEU A 40 12.89 -5.58 7.68
N SER A 41 12.93 -4.27 7.55
CA SER A 41 12.62 -3.34 8.66
C SER A 41 11.11 -3.27 8.89
N LYS A 42 10.68 -2.60 9.96
CA LYS A 42 9.25 -2.32 10.19
C LYS A 42 8.60 -1.60 9.00
N LYS A 43 9.30 -0.67 8.35
CA LYS A 43 8.80 0.02 7.14
C LYS A 43 8.67 -0.94 5.96
N GLY A 44 9.65 -1.82 5.75
CA GLY A 44 9.59 -2.86 4.73
C GLY A 44 8.41 -3.82 4.95
N GLU A 45 8.20 -4.29 6.19
CA GLU A 45 7.06 -5.13 6.55
C GLU A 45 5.71 -4.44 6.33
N THR A 46 5.60 -3.15 6.70
CA THR A 46 4.40 -2.34 6.41
C THR A 46 4.16 -2.23 4.91
N PHE A 47 5.23 -2.00 4.13
CA PHE A 47 5.13 -1.88 2.68
C PHE A 47 4.67 -3.19 2.02
N VAL A 48 5.17 -4.36 2.48
CA VAL A 48 4.68 -5.68 2.04
C VAL A 48 3.17 -5.83 2.30
N LYS A 49 2.71 -5.49 3.51
CA LYS A 49 1.29 -5.56 3.86
C LYS A 49 0.44 -4.66 2.95
N MET A 50 0.92 -3.47 2.62
CA MET A 50 0.26 -2.57 1.68
C MET A 50 0.21 -3.11 0.26
N LEU A 51 1.27 -3.75 -0.23
CA LEU A 51 1.28 -4.36 -1.58
C LEU A 51 0.23 -5.47 -1.69
N VAL A 52 0.14 -6.35 -0.69
CA VAL A 52 -0.88 -7.42 -0.64
C VAL A 52 -2.27 -6.81 -0.54
N ALA A 53 -2.46 -5.82 0.33
CA ALA A 53 -3.74 -5.11 0.45
C ALA A 53 -4.14 -4.42 -0.86
N SER A 54 -3.19 -3.83 -1.59
CA SER A 54 -3.43 -3.19 -2.90
C SER A 54 -3.92 -4.19 -3.93
N GLY A 55 -3.26 -5.35 -4.05
CA GLY A 55 -3.69 -6.41 -4.96
C GLY A 55 -5.10 -6.92 -4.64
N ASN A 56 -5.39 -7.14 -3.35
CA ASN A 56 -6.70 -7.59 -2.88
C ASN A 56 -7.79 -6.53 -3.05
N ALA A 57 -7.47 -5.25 -2.86
CA ALA A 57 -8.41 -4.16 -3.13
C ALA A 57 -8.72 -4.08 -4.62
N ARG A 58 -7.69 -4.19 -5.48
CA ARG A 58 -7.88 -4.12 -6.94
C ARG A 58 -8.71 -5.28 -7.48
N SER A 59 -8.58 -6.49 -6.94
CA SER A 59 -9.39 -7.64 -7.37
C SER A 59 -10.85 -7.56 -6.95
N LYS A 60 -11.19 -6.72 -5.96
CA LYS A 60 -12.56 -6.49 -5.47
C LYS A 60 -13.29 -5.38 -6.21
N ILE A 61 -12.60 -4.57 -7.02
CA ILE A 61 -13.23 -3.50 -7.79
C ILE A 61 -14.10 -4.13 -8.91
N PRO A 62 -15.41 -3.78 -8.99
CA PRO A 62 -16.27 -4.21 -10.09
C PRO A 62 -15.69 -3.79 -11.46
N LYS A 63 -15.86 -4.64 -12.48
CA LYS A 63 -15.25 -4.38 -13.81
C LYS A 63 -15.77 -3.09 -14.44
N ASP A 64 -17.05 -2.84 -14.28
CA ASP A 64 -17.77 -1.64 -14.71
C ASP A 64 -17.25 -0.37 -14.01
N GLU A 65 -16.80 -0.47 -12.76
CA GLU A 65 -16.27 0.66 -11.97
C GLU A 65 -14.73 0.79 -12.05
N SER A 66 -14.04 -0.17 -12.69
CA SER A 66 -12.57 -0.28 -12.70
C SER A 66 -11.83 0.87 -13.39
N GLY A 67 -12.54 1.66 -14.19
CA GLY A 67 -12.04 2.83 -14.90
C GLY A 67 -11.77 4.04 -14.01
N TRP A 68 -12.44 4.15 -12.85
CA TRP A 68 -12.28 5.29 -11.95
C TRP A 68 -11.97 4.89 -10.50
N MET A 69 -12.48 3.75 -10.02
CA MET A 69 -12.23 3.33 -8.64
C MET A 69 -10.76 2.99 -8.42
N THR A 70 -10.26 3.39 -7.25
CA THR A 70 -8.91 3.15 -6.78
C THR A 70 -8.92 2.25 -5.54
N PHE A 71 -7.73 1.86 -5.06
CA PHE A 71 -7.59 1.11 -3.81
C PHE A 71 -8.20 1.83 -2.59
N ARG A 72 -8.37 3.16 -2.66
CA ARG A 72 -8.95 3.99 -1.60
C ARG A 72 -10.47 3.86 -1.49
N ASP A 73 -11.12 3.43 -2.56
CA ASP A 73 -12.57 3.35 -2.68
C ASP A 73 -13.13 1.98 -2.24
N VAL A 74 -12.25 1.08 -1.78
CA VAL A 74 -12.61 -0.25 -1.23
C VAL A 74 -12.54 -0.23 0.30
N ASP A 75 -11.35 -0.49 0.86
CA ASP A 75 -11.08 -0.41 2.29
C ASP A 75 -9.76 0.37 2.49
N PRO A 76 -9.83 1.68 2.74
CA PRO A 76 -8.64 2.52 2.86
C PRO A 76 -7.85 2.24 4.15
N SER A 77 -8.42 1.53 5.14
CA SER A 77 -7.79 1.31 6.46
C SER A 77 -6.49 0.51 6.38
N ARG A 78 -6.31 -0.26 5.32
CA ARG A 78 -5.11 -1.08 5.06
C ARG A 78 -3.95 -0.29 4.47
N PHE A 79 -4.16 0.96 4.10
CA PHE A 79 -3.17 1.80 3.44
C PHE A 79 -2.74 2.91 4.39
N VAL A 80 -1.48 2.86 4.82
CA VAL A 80 -0.90 3.84 5.75
C VAL A 80 0.41 4.36 5.16
N SER A 81 0.71 5.64 5.37
CA SER A 81 2.00 6.18 4.96
C SER A 81 3.14 5.50 5.71
N ILE A 82 4.11 4.93 4.98
CA ILE A 82 5.34 4.36 5.57
C ILE A 82 6.27 5.41 6.21
N HIS A 83 6.01 6.70 5.97
CA HIS A 83 6.79 7.81 6.50
C HIS A 83 6.14 8.45 7.73
N THR A 84 4.83 8.67 7.68
CA THR A 84 4.09 9.45 8.69
C THR A 84 3.11 8.62 9.50
N GLY A 85 2.82 7.38 9.08
CA GLY A 85 1.77 6.55 9.68
C GLY A 85 0.35 7.02 9.37
N THR A 86 0.18 8.13 8.65
CA THR A 86 -1.13 8.68 8.30
C THR A 86 -1.93 7.67 7.48
N PRO A 87 -3.15 7.31 7.90
CA PRO A 87 -4.01 6.40 7.14
C PRO A 87 -4.50 7.07 5.85
N ALA A 88 -4.75 6.27 4.83
CA ALA A 88 -5.48 6.71 3.65
C ALA A 88 -6.94 6.98 4.03
N CYS A 89 -7.57 7.87 3.28
CA CYS A 89 -8.99 8.11 3.34
C CYS A 89 -9.62 7.85 1.97
N ALA A 90 -10.92 7.53 1.98
CA ALA A 90 -11.71 7.50 0.76
C ALA A 90 -11.79 8.90 0.16
N LEU A 91 -11.86 8.97 -1.17
CA LEU A 91 -12.06 10.23 -1.85
C LEU A 91 -13.53 10.67 -1.72
N PRO A 92 -13.82 11.99 -1.70
CA PRO A 92 -15.19 12.48 -1.63
C PRO A 92 -16.00 12.26 -2.91
N GLY A 93 -15.38 11.72 -3.96
CA GLY A 93 -15.95 11.46 -5.28
C GLY A 93 -14.87 10.90 -6.21
N HIS A 94 -15.20 10.70 -7.49
CA HIS A 94 -14.22 10.22 -8.47
C HIS A 94 -13.03 11.16 -8.53
N PHE A 95 -11.82 10.61 -8.61
CA PHE A 95 -10.59 11.40 -8.57
C PHE A 95 -10.56 12.56 -9.57
N MET A 96 -11.07 12.33 -10.79
CA MET A 96 -11.14 13.33 -11.85
C MET A 96 -12.20 14.42 -11.61
N ASP A 97 -13.18 14.15 -10.74
CA ASP A 97 -14.29 15.04 -10.43
C ASP A 97 -14.06 15.86 -9.14
N ILE A 98 -12.95 15.61 -8.42
CA ILE A 98 -12.57 16.38 -7.24
C ILE A 98 -12.12 17.77 -7.67
N LYS A 99 -13.07 18.71 -7.70
CA LYS A 99 -12.77 20.14 -7.83
C LYS A 99 -12.10 20.62 -6.54
N GLY A 100 -10.96 21.29 -6.66
CA GLY A 100 -10.10 21.69 -5.57
C GLY A 100 -10.87 22.28 -4.39
N LYS A 101 -11.07 21.48 -3.34
CA LYS A 101 -11.46 21.99 -2.03
C LYS A 101 -10.20 22.59 -1.42
N THR A 102 -10.22 23.90 -1.19
CA THR A 102 -9.28 24.60 -0.33
C THR A 102 -9.10 23.76 0.92
N ILE A 103 -7.87 23.32 1.17
CA ILE A 103 -7.54 22.58 2.39
C ILE A 103 -7.82 23.55 3.53
N ALA A 104 -8.93 23.36 4.23
CA ALA A 104 -9.20 24.09 5.46
C ALA A 104 -8.09 23.67 6.43
N THR A 105 -7.18 24.61 6.69
CA THR A 105 -6.17 24.51 7.74
C THR A 105 -6.90 24.15 9.03
N LEU A 106 -6.60 22.99 9.59
CA LEU A 106 -7.04 22.66 10.94
C LEU A 106 -6.21 23.54 11.88
N GLU A 107 -6.89 24.51 12.52
CA GLU A 107 -6.38 25.28 13.67
C GLU A 107 -6.21 24.38 14.91
#